data_AF-A0A0S8G3S6-F1
#
_entry.id   AF-A0A0S8G3S6-F1
#
_cell.length_a   1.000
_cell.length_b   1.000
_cell.length_c   1.000
_cell.angle_alpha   90.00
_cell.angle_beta   90.00
_cell.angle_gamma   90.00
#
_symmetry.space_group_name_H-M   'P 1'
#
loop_
_entity.id
_entity.type
_entity.pdbx_description
1 polymer ?
#
loop_
_entity_poly.entity_id
_entity_poly.type
_entity_poly.pdbx_seq_one_letter_code
_entity_poly.pdbx_strand_id
1 'polypeptide(L)'
;MPERNRPLVFVSGPYSAPSEPEEQVNIRRAVDVGRAVFQKGYYPIVPHLLVREYYIHGDSGLFGYESLMQYTLAILARCDAVLLYGHSPGADRECRAAEELGKPAYFDIDQLPDLSDQEGPGADSGTEGRAGGSN
;
A
#
# COMPACT_ATOMS: atom_id res chain seq x y z
N MET A 1 -19.45 -9.59 -2.22
CA MET A 1 -18.11 -9.82 -1.65
C MET A 1 -17.11 -9.67 -2.77
N PRO A 2 -15.91 -9.11 -2.54
CA PRO A 2 -14.89 -9.04 -3.58
C PRO A 2 -14.63 -10.45 -4.13
N GLU A 3 -14.44 -10.56 -5.44
CA GLU A 3 -14.30 -11.85 -6.13
C GLU A 3 -13.09 -12.67 -5.64
N ARG A 4 -12.11 -12.01 -4.99
CA ARG A 4 -10.91 -12.66 -4.42
C ARG A 4 -10.60 -12.16 -3.01
N ASN A 5 -10.29 -13.11 -2.12
CA ASN A 5 -9.84 -12.85 -0.75
C ASN A 5 -8.31 -12.84 -0.68
N ARG A 6 -7.68 -11.75 -1.13
CA ARG A 6 -6.22 -11.58 -1.05
C ARG A 6 -5.84 -10.86 0.24
N PRO A 7 -4.78 -11.28 0.96
CA PRO A 7 -4.37 -10.62 2.18
C PRO A 7 -3.92 -9.17 1.91
N LEU A 8 -4.16 -8.31 2.88
CA LEU A 8 -3.77 -6.90 2.86
C LEU A 8 -2.35 -6.73 3.36
N VAL A 9 -1.52 -6.03 2.59
CA VAL A 9 -0.15 -5.67 3.00
C VAL A 9 -0.05 -4.16 3.10
N PHE A 10 0.29 -3.67 4.29
CA PHE A 10 0.56 -2.26 4.53
C PHE A 10 1.96 -1.89 4.03
N VAL A 11 2.06 -0.92 3.13
CA VAL A 11 3.34 -0.48 2.52
C VAL A 11 3.91 0.68 3.32
N SER A 12 4.90 0.42 4.17
CA SER A 12 5.49 1.40 5.08
C SER A 12 6.84 1.89 4.57
N GLY A 13 7.06 3.21 4.61
CA GLY A 13 8.31 3.84 4.21
C GLY A 13 8.23 5.37 4.24
N PRO A 14 9.29 6.08 3.82
CA PRO A 14 9.35 7.54 3.92
C PRO A 14 8.22 8.22 3.15
N TYR A 15 7.57 9.21 3.78
CA TYR A 15 6.67 10.16 3.11
C TYR A 15 7.36 11.54 3.02
N SER A 16 7.59 12.16 4.19
CA SER A 16 8.11 13.52 4.30
C SER A 16 9.51 13.65 3.70
N ALA A 17 9.76 14.80 3.07
CA ALA A 17 11.05 15.19 2.52
C ALA A 17 11.23 16.72 2.66
N PRO A 18 12.43 17.28 2.44
CA PRO A 18 12.69 18.71 2.52
C PRO A 18 11.83 19.57 1.59
N SER A 19 11.28 19.00 0.51
CA SER A 19 10.49 19.71 -0.48
C SER A 19 9.38 18.82 -1.06
N GLU A 20 8.28 19.44 -1.50
CA GLU A 20 7.17 18.74 -2.15
C GLU A 20 7.62 17.90 -3.37
N PRO A 21 8.52 18.35 -4.27
CA PRO A 21 9.04 17.49 -5.34
C PRO A 21 9.73 16.22 -4.83
N GLU A 22 10.45 16.29 -3.72
CA GLU A 22 11.08 15.11 -3.10
C GLU A 22 10.03 14.19 -2.43
N GLU A 23 8.98 14.75 -1.83
CA GLU A 23 7.84 13.97 -1.34
C GLU A 23 7.15 13.21 -2.48
N GLN A 24 7.00 13.84 -3.66
CA GLN A 24 6.48 13.16 -4.85
C GLN A 24 7.35 11.99 -5.30
N VAL A 25 8.68 12.07 -5.14
CA VAL A 25 9.58 10.94 -5.40
C VAL A 25 9.31 9.79 -4.42
N ASN A 26 9.16 10.10 -3.13
CA ASN A 26 8.81 9.11 -2.11
C ASN A 26 7.46 8.43 -2.39
N ILE A 27 6.43 9.21 -2.74
CA ILE A 27 5.11 8.70 -3.08
C ILE A 27 5.18 7.76 -4.30
N ARG A 28 5.92 8.13 -5.36
CA ARG A 28 6.10 7.26 -6.53
C ARG A 28 6.77 5.95 -6.15
N ARG A 29 7.84 6.00 -5.34
CA ARG A 29 8.52 4.80 -4.83
C ARG A 29 7.56 3.91 -4.02
N ALA A 30 6.73 4.49 -3.16
CA ALA A 30 5.74 3.74 -2.39
C ALA A 30 4.70 3.06 -3.30
N VAL A 31 4.26 3.75 -4.37
CA VAL A 31 3.36 3.19 -5.37
C VAL A 31 4.02 2.04 -6.13
N ASP A 32 5.28 2.16 -6.50
CA ASP A 32 6.02 1.09 -7.19
C ASP A 32 6.18 -0.15 -6.31
N VAL A 33 6.47 0.04 -5.02
CA VAL A 33 6.46 -1.05 -4.02
C VAL A 33 5.07 -1.66 -3.90
N GLY A 34 4.01 -0.84 -3.85
CA GLY A 34 2.63 -1.31 -3.87
C GLY A 34 2.29 -2.15 -5.11
N ARG A 35 2.78 -1.78 -6.29
CA ARG A 35 2.63 -2.58 -7.52
C ARG A 35 3.31 -3.94 -7.39
N ALA A 36 4.52 -3.98 -6.82
CA ALA A 36 5.23 -5.25 -6.60
C ALA A 36 4.49 -6.16 -5.60
N VAL A 37 3.97 -5.59 -4.51
CA VAL A 37 3.10 -6.29 -3.55
C VAL A 37 1.84 -6.84 -4.25
N PHE A 38 1.25 -6.06 -5.16
CA PHE A 38 0.12 -6.53 -5.96
C PHE A 38 0.50 -7.66 -6.92
N GLN A 39 1.70 -7.64 -7.48
CA GLN A 39 2.18 -8.74 -8.33
C GLN A 39 2.38 -10.04 -7.54
N LYS A 40 2.79 -9.94 -6.27
CA LYS A 40 2.95 -11.08 -5.33
C LYS A 40 1.64 -11.72 -4.85
N GLY A 41 0.49 -11.30 -5.36
CA GLY A 41 -0.80 -11.88 -4.96
C GLY A 41 -1.47 -11.24 -3.74
N TYR A 42 -0.99 -10.08 -3.26
CA TYR A 42 -1.59 -9.33 -2.15
C TYR A 42 -2.37 -8.08 -2.60
N TYR A 43 -3.22 -7.51 -1.74
CA TYR A 43 -3.73 -6.15 -1.96
C TYR A 43 -2.88 -5.15 -1.16
N PRO A 44 -2.21 -4.18 -1.83
CA PRO A 44 -1.40 -3.20 -1.15
C PRO A 44 -2.27 -2.08 -0.56
N ILE A 45 -1.96 -1.69 0.67
CA ILE A 45 -2.39 -0.41 1.25
C ILE A 45 -1.19 0.53 1.21
N VAL A 46 -1.27 1.59 0.42
CA VAL A 46 -0.21 2.60 0.26
C VAL A 46 -0.62 3.88 1.00
N PRO A 47 -0.32 4.00 2.31
CA PRO A 47 -0.73 5.12 3.15
C PRO A 47 -0.21 6.47 2.63
N HIS A 48 0.89 6.49 1.87
CA HIS A 48 1.48 7.71 1.30
C HIS A 48 0.49 8.50 0.45
N LEU A 49 -0.39 7.83 -0.28
CA LEU A 49 -1.43 8.48 -1.08
C LEU A 49 -2.50 9.13 -0.18
N LEU A 50 -2.89 8.43 0.88
CA LEU A 50 -3.82 8.96 1.87
C LEU A 50 -3.24 10.16 2.61
N VAL A 51 -1.99 10.03 3.08
CA VAL A 51 -1.29 11.12 3.77
C VAL A 51 -1.14 12.32 2.84
N ARG A 52 -0.73 12.13 1.57
CA ARG A 52 -0.64 13.21 0.59
C ARG A 52 -1.93 14.03 0.48
N GLU A 53 -3.07 13.35 0.32
CA GLU A 53 -4.34 14.04 0.06
C GLU A 53 -4.91 14.73 1.30
N TYR A 54 -4.66 14.21 2.49
CA TYR A 54 -5.14 14.81 3.74
C TYR A 54 -4.13 15.76 4.42
N TYR A 55 -2.84 15.61 4.12
CA TYR A 55 -1.75 16.42 4.68
C TYR A 55 -1.42 17.59 3.75
N ILE A 56 -2.38 18.50 3.59
CA ILE A 56 -2.17 19.73 2.82
C ILE A 56 -1.38 20.71 3.72
N HIS A 57 -0.08 20.82 3.47
CA HIS A 57 0.80 21.91 3.90
C HIS A 57 0.81 22.24 5.41
N GLY A 58 0.92 21.23 6.27
CA GLY A 58 1.24 21.43 7.68
C GLY A 58 0.09 22.02 8.51
N ASP A 59 -1.15 21.86 8.07
CA ASP A 59 -2.31 22.30 8.83
C ASP A 59 -2.41 21.50 10.15
N SER A 60 -2.31 22.21 11.28
CA SER A 60 -2.47 21.64 12.63
C SER A 60 -3.94 21.33 12.97
N GLY A 61 -4.81 21.34 11.97
CA GLY A 61 -6.22 21.00 12.08
C GLY A 61 -6.47 19.49 12.24
N LEU A 62 -7.62 19.03 11.75
CA LEU A 62 -8.11 17.65 11.92
C LEU A 62 -7.10 16.57 11.47
N PHE A 63 -6.31 16.87 10.43
CA PHE A 63 -5.35 15.95 9.80
C PHE A 63 -3.88 16.32 10.10
N GLY A 64 -3.60 16.81 11.31
CA GLY A 64 -2.21 16.97 11.78
C GLY A 64 -1.45 15.63 11.86
N TYR A 65 -0.13 15.71 12.05
CA TYR A 65 0.78 14.55 12.02
C TYR A 65 0.31 13.38 12.91
N GLU A 66 0.02 13.63 14.19
CA GLU A 66 -0.41 12.56 15.11
C GLU A 66 -1.79 12.00 14.73
N SER A 67 -2.72 12.82 14.26
CA SER A 67 -4.04 12.35 13.81
C SER A 67 -3.92 11.42 12.61
N LEU A 68 -3.09 11.80 11.62
CA LEU A 68 -2.81 10.95 10.46
C LEU A 68 -2.05 9.69 10.84
N MET A 69 -1.13 9.77 11.79
CA MET A 69 -0.43 8.60 12.31
C MET A 69 -1.41 7.62 12.99
N GLN A 70 -2.33 8.11 13.81
CA GLN A 70 -3.37 7.24 14.38
C GLN A 70 -4.29 6.65 13.30
N TYR A 71 -4.56 7.42 12.24
CA TYR A 71 -5.34 6.94 11.11
C TYR A 71 -4.62 5.81 10.36
N THR A 72 -3.35 5.99 10.01
CA THR A 72 -2.57 4.94 9.32
C THR A 72 -2.37 3.71 10.20
N LEU A 73 -2.12 3.87 11.50
CA LEU A 73 -2.05 2.76 12.46
C LEU A 73 -3.37 1.97 12.56
N ALA A 74 -4.52 2.67 12.53
CA ALA A 74 -5.82 2.00 12.51
C ALA A 74 -6.02 1.18 11.22
N ILE A 75 -5.52 1.66 10.07
CA ILE A 75 -5.53 0.91 8.82
C ILE A 75 -4.58 -0.29 8.91
N LEU A 76 -3.36 -0.09 9.39
CA LEU A 76 -2.36 -1.15 9.60
C LEU A 76 -2.91 -2.26 10.50
N ALA A 77 -3.65 -1.92 11.55
CA ALA A 77 -4.26 -2.90 12.45
C ALA A 77 -5.21 -3.89 11.73
N ARG A 78 -5.77 -3.48 10.59
CA ARG A 78 -6.66 -4.29 9.74
C ARG A 78 -5.92 -5.01 8.61
N CYS A 79 -4.64 -4.70 8.40
CA CYS A 79 -3.82 -5.38 7.40
C CYS A 79 -3.31 -6.72 7.94
N ASP A 80 -2.94 -7.64 7.07
CA ASP A 80 -2.42 -8.96 7.44
C ASP A 80 -0.91 -8.94 7.66
N ALA A 81 -0.19 -8.01 7.02
CA ALA A 81 1.25 -7.81 7.18
C ALA A 81 1.65 -6.35 6.94
N VAL A 82 2.90 -6.02 7.29
CA VAL A 82 3.56 -4.77 6.88
C VAL A 82 4.81 -5.09 6.04
N LEU A 83 5.04 -4.32 4.98
CA LEU A 83 6.29 -4.28 4.24
C LEU A 83 6.95 -2.91 4.48
N LEU A 84 8.06 -2.91 5.21
CA LEU A 84 8.91 -1.74 5.45
C LEU A 84 10.01 -1.66 4.39
N TYR A 85 9.83 -0.82 3.36
CA TYR A 85 10.81 -0.68 2.27
C TYR A 85 11.87 0.41 2.52
N GLY A 86 11.77 1.13 3.64
CA GLY A 86 12.73 2.15 4.05
C GLY A 86 12.40 2.77 5.40
N HIS A 87 13.43 3.10 6.18
CA HIS A 87 13.28 3.69 7.52
C HIS A 87 12.87 5.16 7.49
N SER A 88 11.98 5.53 8.40
CA SER A 88 11.63 6.92 8.73
C SER A 88 10.90 6.93 10.08
N PRO A 89 10.80 8.06 10.80
CA PRO A 89 10.12 8.10 12.10
C PRO A 89 8.67 7.58 12.07
N GLY A 90 7.92 7.86 10.99
CA GLY A 90 6.57 7.34 10.81
C GLY A 90 6.57 5.84 10.51
N ALA A 91 7.42 5.41 9.58
CA ALA A 91 7.51 4.01 9.17
C ALA A 91 8.01 3.08 10.30
N ASP A 92 8.94 3.55 11.13
CA ASP A 92 9.43 2.80 12.29
C ASP A 92 8.35 2.65 13.38
N ARG A 93 7.47 3.65 13.53
CA ARG A 93 6.29 3.55 14.42
C ARG A 93 5.28 2.53 13.90
N GLU A 94 5.03 2.52 12.60
CA GLU A 94 4.16 1.54 11.95
C GLU A 94 4.71 0.12 12.09
N CYS A 95 6.01 -0.07 11.88
CA CYS A 95 6.69 -1.36 12.06
C CYS A 95 6.56 -1.85 13.51
N ARG A 96 6.85 -0.99 14.50
CA ARG A 96 6.67 -1.32 15.92
C ARG A 96 5.22 -1.70 16.25
N ALA A 97 4.25 -0.96 15.73
CA ALA A 97 2.85 -1.27 15.95
C ALA A 97 2.45 -2.63 15.32
N ALA A 98 3.00 -2.98 14.16
CA ALA A 98 2.81 -4.30 13.57
C ALA A 98 3.36 -5.42 14.47
N GLU A 99 4.56 -5.24 15.02
CA GLU A 99 5.17 -6.17 15.98
C GLU A 99 4.30 -6.34 17.24
N GLU A 100 3.82 -5.23 17.83
CA GLU A 100 2.94 -5.23 19.01
C GLU A 100 1.59 -5.95 18.73
N LEU A 101 1.12 -5.90 17.48
CA LEU A 101 -0.10 -6.59 17.03
C LEU A 101 0.16 -8.04 16.60
N GLY A 102 1.39 -8.53 16.68
CA GLY A 102 1.76 -9.88 16.24
C GLY A 102 1.65 -10.09 14.73
N LYS A 103 1.72 -9.02 13.94
CA LYS A 103 1.68 -9.07 12.47
C LYS A 103 3.10 -9.26 11.92
N PRO A 104 3.28 -10.06 10.86
CA PRO A 104 4.58 -10.20 10.22
C PRO A 104 5.02 -8.87 9.60
N ALA A 105 6.29 -8.52 9.83
CA ALA A 105 6.98 -7.41 9.20
C ALA A 105 8.03 -7.94 8.22
N TYR A 106 7.95 -7.49 6.98
CA TYR A 106 8.91 -7.77 5.93
C TYR A 106 9.70 -6.50 5.63
N PHE A 107 10.96 -6.64 5.29
CA PHE A 107 11.90 -5.53 5.03
C PHE A 107 12.36 -5.46 3.58
N ASP A 108 11.93 -6.43 2.77
CA ASP A 108 12.17 -6.49 1.33
C ASP A 108 11.00 -7.22 0.65
N ILE A 109 10.70 -6.85 -0.61
CA ILE A 109 9.64 -7.46 -1.40
C ILE A 109 9.89 -8.96 -1.62
N ASP A 110 11.15 -9.38 -1.69
CA ASP A 110 11.53 -10.78 -1.89
C ASP A 110 11.25 -11.65 -0.66
N GLN A 111 11.04 -11.04 0.51
CA GLN A 111 10.65 -11.75 1.72
C GLN A 111 9.15 -12.05 1.78
N LEU A 112 8.33 -11.35 0.98
CA LEU A 112 6.90 -11.66 0.87
C LEU A 112 6.73 -12.98 0.09
N PRO A 113 6.03 -13.98 0.66
CA PRO A 113 5.70 -15.20 -0.05
C PRO A 113 5.01 -14.93 -1.37
N ASP A 114 5.36 -15.68 -2.42
CA ASP A 114 4.68 -15.52 -3.69
C ASP A 114 3.33 -16.24 -3.69
N LEU A 115 2.24 -15.48 -3.70
CA LEU A 115 0.89 -15.99 -3.80
C LEU A 115 0.34 -15.86 -5.23
N SER A 116 1.14 -15.41 -6.22
CA SER A 116 0.70 -15.26 -7.60
C SER A 116 0.26 -16.58 -8.23
N ASP A 117 0.92 -17.67 -7.84
CA ASP A 117 0.75 -19.00 -8.45
C ASP A 117 -0.25 -19.88 -7.68
N GLN A 118 -0.71 -19.44 -6.51
CA GLN A 118 -1.65 -20.20 -5.69
C GLN A 118 -3.08 -20.21 -6.26
N GLU A 119 -3.36 -19.52 -7.37
CA GLU A 119 -4.64 -19.58 -8.07
C GLU A 119 -4.44 -19.42 -9.60
N GLY A 120 -4.94 -20.40 -10.37
CA GLY A 120 -4.87 -20.45 -11.84
C GLY A 120 -5.66 -19.35 -12.57
N PRO A 121 -5.68 -19.36 -13.91
CA PRO A 121 -5.88 -18.16 -14.73
C PRO A 121 -7.29 -17.56 -14.55
N GLY A 122 -7.37 -16.43 -13.88
CA GLY A 122 -8.45 -15.46 -14.09
C GLY A 122 -8.25 -14.81 -15.45
N ALA A 123 -8.56 -15.55 -16.52
CA ALA A 123 -8.57 -15.04 -17.87
C ALA A 123 -9.63 -13.93 -17.96
N ASP A 124 -9.19 -12.67 -17.99
CA ASP A 124 -9.92 -11.68 -18.75
C ASP A 124 -9.69 -11.98 -20.23
N SER A 125 -10.35 -13.04 -20.72
CA SER A 125 -10.52 -13.26 -22.16
C SER A 125 -11.69 -12.40 -22.62
N GLY A 126 -11.54 -11.07 -22.52
CA GLY A 126 -12.37 -10.09 -23.18
C GLY A 126 -12.20 -10.14 -24.69
N THR A 127 -12.67 -11.23 -25.29
CA THR A 127 -12.84 -11.34 -26.73
C THR A 127 -14.13 -10.61 -27.08
N GLU A 128 -14.06 -9.32 -27.38
CA GLU A 128 -15.18 -8.67 -28.07
C GLU A 128 -15.14 -9.07 -29.55
N GLY A 129 -15.87 -10.14 -29.85
CA GLY A 129 -16.21 -10.54 -31.20
C GLY A 129 -17.11 -9.51 -31.88
N ARG A 130 -16.71 -9.17 -33.12
CA ARG A 130 -17.57 -8.85 -34.28
C ARG A 130 -19.09 -8.76 -34.00
N ALA A 131 -19.63 -7.57 -34.18
CA ALA A 131 -20.95 -7.40 -34.77
C ALA A 131 -20.80 -6.73 -36.13
N GLY A 132 -20.90 -7.53 -37.19
CA GLY A 132 -21.23 -7.02 -38.52
C GLY A 132 -22.71 -6.62 -38.54
N GLY A 133 -23.00 -5.55 -39.24
CA GLY A 133 -24.37 -5.06 -39.44
C GLY A 133 -24.37 -3.92 -40.44
N SER A 134 -24.13 -4.24 -41.71
CA SER A 134 -24.45 -3.37 -42.83
C SER A 134 -25.96 -3.21 -42.97
N ASN A 135 -26.45 -1.97 -43.00
CA ASN A 135 -27.24 -1.43 -44.12
C ASN A 135 -27.19 0.11 -44.10
#